data_AF-A0A6P0TID4-F1
#
_entry.id   AF-A0A6P0TID4-F1
#
_cell.length_a   1.000
_cell.length_b   1.000
_cell.length_c   1.000
_cell.angle_alpha   90.00
_cell.angle_beta   90.00
_cell.angle_gamma   90.00
#
_symmetry.space_group_name_H-M   'P 1'
#
loop_
_entity.id
_entity.type
_entity.pdbx_description
1 polymer ?
#
loop_
_entity_poly.entity_id
_entity_poly.type
_entity_poly.pdbx_seq_one_letter_code
_entity_poly.pdbx_strand_id
1 'polypeptide(L)'
;MSQDNPPSLPRLITEYYLKQLSVNHPLTAPRYWAENILVQGKALVMFDGFDEVPPSSRPLVSQWLSNQMREYGQSVFILTSRPAGYQHYTAQTPTIPLWVNKFTAAQQEEFIYKWYLCQEKCYRAEKQLRQAQKVAKQQSDHLIAALRERRDDLGYMAENPLLLNMLVTFHRFDPGKVLPRQRLSLYRNICKLQLDDRPRARGISMVLSFEASNALLQHLALRMVKNHRFKITREELHKFLLNQPIILQEGLDPSDWIQNMLSVSELLVEREPNEYEFSHASFQGFFAATQLAKVQYSGAIYDENTYLILKNWFSATWRETILLYVAQLPLKIMEPLLVKACKQRPEAVGLAIECIKEYPRADKLDREIHNKLQRLAQLTQKLKYRKLEHLLKAGKWREADQETRRLMVETVSKEEQQNLQSDDLRQFPCSDLQAIDQYWVTYSNSKWGFSVQKEIWQNCGAPKQYNRHWEKLGDRLGWRRQGKWLHYGDFDPKTSCRGELPRLPYGGIYVRLSYGKVAALMEAMDACKL
;
A
#
# COMPACT_ATOMS: atom_id res chain seq x y z
N MET A 1 -22.12 -9.16 10.96
CA MET A 1 -22.31 -7.79 10.45
C MET A 1 -23.01 -7.74 9.09
N SER A 2 -22.80 -8.71 8.19
CA SER A 2 -23.45 -8.76 6.85
C SER A 2 -24.72 -9.63 6.78
N GLN A 3 -25.30 -10.00 7.93
CA GLN A 3 -26.53 -10.81 8.01
C GLN A 3 -27.77 -9.90 7.86
N ASP A 4 -28.94 -10.48 7.53
CA ASP A 4 -30.18 -9.73 7.33
C ASP A 4 -30.63 -8.91 8.56
N ASN A 5 -30.25 -9.36 9.77
CA ASN A 5 -30.47 -8.62 11.01
C ASN A 5 -29.19 -8.64 11.88
N PRO A 6 -28.21 -7.78 11.58
CA PRO A 6 -26.94 -7.78 12.30
C PRO A 6 -27.14 -7.26 13.74
N PRO A 7 -26.41 -7.78 14.74
CA PRO A 7 -26.49 -7.25 16.10
C PRO A 7 -26.05 -5.78 16.13
N SER A 8 -26.63 -4.99 17.04
CA SER A 8 -26.12 -3.65 17.34
C SER A 8 -24.71 -3.75 17.95
N LEU A 9 -23.94 -2.67 17.91
CA LEU A 9 -22.59 -2.62 18.47
C LEU A 9 -22.55 -2.98 19.96
N PRO A 10 -23.46 -2.50 20.84
CA PRO A 10 -23.53 -2.97 22.22
C PRO A 10 -23.70 -4.48 22.33
N ARG A 11 -24.61 -5.07 21.54
CA ARG A 11 -24.86 -6.52 21.53
C ARG A 11 -23.66 -7.28 20.99
N LEU A 12 -23.00 -6.78 19.95
CA LEU A 12 -21.78 -7.37 19.41
C LEU A 12 -20.68 -7.44 20.49
N ILE A 13 -20.48 -6.36 21.24
CA ILE A 13 -19.51 -6.31 22.34
C ILE A 13 -19.86 -7.31 23.44
N THR A 14 -21.11 -7.31 23.92
CA THR A 14 -21.52 -8.10 25.09
C THR A 14 -21.79 -9.57 24.79
N GLU A 15 -22.41 -9.88 23.66
CA GLU A 15 -22.86 -11.24 23.34
C GLU A 15 -21.81 -12.06 22.60
N TYR A 16 -20.88 -11.42 21.88
CA TYR A 16 -19.87 -12.10 21.08
C TYR A 16 -18.46 -11.89 21.64
N TYR A 17 -17.94 -10.65 21.67
CA TYR A 17 -16.55 -10.40 22.05
C TYR A 17 -16.25 -10.68 23.51
N LEU A 18 -17.07 -10.19 24.46
CA LEU A 18 -16.83 -10.39 25.89
C LEU A 18 -16.80 -11.87 26.29
N LYS A 19 -17.59 -12.70 25.61
CA LYS A 19 -17.59 -14.15 25.85
C LYS A 19 -16.32 -14.84 25.34
N GLN A 20 -15.69 -14.30 24.30
CA GLN A 20 -14.45 -14.84 23.72
C GLN A 20 -13.20 -14.45 24.51
N LEU A 21 -13.23 -13.34 25.25
CA LEU A 21 -12.07 -12.85 26.03
C LEU A 21 -11.69 -13.73 27.22
N SER A 22 -12.57 -14.63 27.64
CA SER A 22 -12.33 -15.46 28.82
C SER A 22 -12.93 -16.85 28.64
N VAL A 23 -12.04 -17.80 28.29
CA VAL A 23 -12.40 -19.23 28.15
C VAL A 23 -12.71 -19.85 29.51
N ASN A 24 -12.07 -19.37 30.59
CA ASN A 24 -12.16 -20.00 31.92
C ASN A 24 -13.01 -19.21 32.95
N HIS A 25 -13.34 -17.94 32.70
CA HIS A 25 -14.08 -17.07 33.63
C HIS A 25 -15.05 -16.15 32.87
N PRO A 26 -16.23 -16.62 32.46
CA PRO A 26 -17.11 -15.87 31.57
C PRO A 26 -17.44 -14.49 32.14
N LEU A 27 -17.05 -13.44 31.42
CA LEU A 27 -17.26 -12.06 31.82
C LEU A 27 -18.74 -11.70 31.62
N THR A 28 -19.44 -11.39 32.70
CA THR A 28 -20.83 -10.91 32.64
C THR A 28 -20.85 -9.40 32.80
N ALA A 29 -21.09 -8.68 31.71
CA ALA A 29 -21.23 -7.23 31.76
C ALA A 29 -22.56 -6.82 32.43
N PRO A 30 -22.61 -5.72 33.19
CA PRO A 30 -23.86 -5.17 33.69
C PRO A 30 -24.83 -4.85 32.55
N ARG A 31 -26.13 -4.84 32.85
CA ARG A 31 -27.17 -4.52 31.87
C ARG A 31 -26.92 -3.13 31.27
N TYR A 32 -26.99 -3.02 29.94
CA TYR A 32 -26.74 -1.80 29.17
C TYR A 32 -25.32 -1.20 29.31
N TRP A 33 -24.36 -1.93 29.88
CA TRP A 33 -23.01 -1.40 30.10
C TRP A 33 -22.34 -0.88 28.82
N ALA A 34 -22.35 -1.69 27.75
CA ALA A 34 -21.73 -1.30 26.48
C ALA A 34 -22.46 -0.10 25.84
N GLU A 35 -23.78 -0.09 25.86
CA GLU A 35 -24.60 1.02 25.36
C GLU A 35 -24.33 2.31 26.14
N ASN A 36 -24.30 2.25 27.47
CA ASN A 36 -24.02 3.39 28.33
C ASN A 36 -22.64 4.00 28.05
N ILE A 37 -21.60 3.18 27.88
CA ILE A 37 -20.25 3.69 27.57
C ILE A 37 -20.23 4.36 26.19
N LEU A 38 -20.90 3.75 25.20
CA LEU A 38 -20.96 4.27 23.83
C LEU A 38 -21.71 5.61 23.75
N VAL A 39 -22.88 5.70 24.38
CA VAL A 39 -23.72 6.91 24.41
C VAL A 39 -23.04 8.04 25.21
N GLN A 40 -22.35 7.72 26.30
CA GLN A 40 -21.63 8.70 27.11
C GLN A 40 -20.33 9.21 26.47
N GLY A 41 -19.93 8.69 25.30
CA GLY A 41 -18.69 9.07 24.64
C GLY A 41 -17.42 8.59 25.36
N LYS A 42 -17.53 7.56 26.19
CA LYS A 42 -16.41 6.99 26.96
C LYS A 42 -15.71 5.85 26.24
N ALA A 43 -16.13 5.52 25.02
CA ALA A 43 -15.53 4.48 24.19
C ALA A 43 -14.66 5.04 23.07
N LEU A 44 -13.53 4.35 22.85
CA LEU A 44 -12.79 4.35 21.59
C LEU A 44 -13.04 2.99 20.92
N VAL A 45 -13.68 3.00 19.76
CA VAL A 45 -14.02 1.78 19.00
C VAL A 45 -13.12 1.71 17.76
N MET A 46 -12.35 0.63 17.64
CA MET A 46 -11.42 0.44 16.54
C MET A 46 -11.84 -0.76 15.69
N PHE A 47 -12.09 -0.53 14.41
CA PHE A 47 -12.34 -1.56 13.41
C PHE A 47 -11.09 -1.69 12.53
N ASP A 48 -10.45 -2.86 12.57
CA ASP A 48 -9.24 -3.13 11.79
C ASP A 48 -9.57 -3.83 10.46
N GLY A 49 -9.00 -3.34 9.36
CA GLY A 49 -8.94 -4.05 8.08
C GLY A 49 -10.25 -4.17 7.29
N PHE A 50 -10.96 -3.07 6.99
CA PHE A 50 -12.19 -3.16 6.17
C PHE A 50 -11.96 -3.75 4.76
N ASP A 51 -10.74 -3.67 4.21
CA ASP A 51 -10.43 -4.30 2.93
C ASP A 51 -10.50 -5.84 2.95
N GLU A 52 -10.42 -6.44 4.14
CA GLU A 52 -10.54 -7.89 4.36
C GLU A 52 -11.99 -8.37 4.24
N VAL A 53 -12.97 -7.46 4.29
CA VAL A 53 -14.39 -7.80 4.08
C VAL A 53 -14.60 -8.25 2.62
N PRO A 54 -15.28 -9.39 2.38
CA PRO A 54 -15.58 -9.86 1.04
C PRO A 54 -16.35 -8.82 0.22
N PRO A 55 -16.04 -8.63 -1.08
CA PRO A 55 -16.68 -7.59 -1.91
C PRO A 55 -18.22 -7.61 -1.89
N SER A 56 -18.84 -8.79 -1.85
CA SER A 56 -20.30 -8.95 -1.78
C SER A 56 -20.91 -8.47 -0.47
N SER A 57 -20.15 -8.47 0.62
CA SER A 57 -20.60 -8.07 1.96
C SER A 57 -20.29 -6.61 2.28
N ARG A 58 -19.37 -5.97 1.56
CA ARG A 58 -18.92 -4.58 1.82
C ARG A 58 -20.06 -3.56 1.88
N PRO A 59 -21.07 -3.58 0.99
CA PRO A 59 -22.16 -2.61 1.07
C PRO A 59 -22.92 -2.69 2.40
N LEU A 60 -23.32 -3.89 2.81
CA LEU A 60 -24.04 -4.13 4.06
C LEU A 60 -23.20 -3.76 5.28
N VAL A 61 -21.93 -4.18 5.31
CA VAL A 61 -21.02 -3.85 6.43
C VAL A 61 -20.77 -2.34 6.50
N SER A 62 -20.59 -1.65 5.36
CA SER A 62 -20.42 -0.19 5.35
C SER A 62 -21.64 0.53 5.91
N GLN A 63 -22.85 0.12 5.52
CA GLN A 63 -24.10 0.69 6.04
C GLN A 63 -24.24 0.46 7.54
N TRP A 64 -23.94 -0.76 8.00
CA TRP A 64 -23.96 -1.07 9.43
C TRP A 64 -22.99 -0.18 10.21
N LEU A 65 -21.73 -0.09 9.76
CA LEU A 65 -20.71 0.75 10.39
C LEU A 65 -21.15 2.23 10.45
N SER A 66 -21.62 2.80 9.34
CA SER A 66 -22.11 4.18 9.32
C SER A 66 -23.29 4.40 10.27
N ASN A 67 -24.20 3.43 10.38
CA ASN A 67 -25.33 3.53 11.31
C ASN A 67 -24.85 3.52 12.77
N GLN A 68 -23.91 2.63 13.13
CA GLN A 68 -23.38 2.58 14.50
C GLN A 68 -22.58 3.86 14.85
N MET A 69 -21.79 4.37 13.90
CA MET A 69 -21.06 5.63 14.08
C MET A 69 -22.00 6.83 14.25
N ARG A 70 -23.16 6.82 13.57
CA ARG A 70 -24.20 7.85 13.70
C ARG A 70 -24.93 7.74 15.04
N GLU A 71 -25.34 6.54 15.41
CA GLU A 71 -26.09 6.26 16.65
C GLU A 71 -25.27 6.62 17.89
N TYR A 72 -23.98 6.24 17.90
CA TYR A 72 -23.08 6.48 19.01
C TYR A 72 -22.07 7.61 18.74
N GLY A 73 -22.52 8.69 18.09
CA GLY A 73 -21.66 9.79 17.63
C GLY A 73 -20.88 10.56 18.70
N GLN A 74 -21.15 10.31 19.99
CA GLN A 74 -20.35 10.83 21.10
C GLN A 74 -19.05 10.05 21.33
N SER A 75 -18.99 8.78 20.89
CA SER A 75 -17.80 7.94 20.96
C SER A 75 -16.88 8.16 19.77
N VAL A 76 -15.59 7.86 19.96
CA VAL A 76 -14.59 7.97 18.89
C VAL A 76 -14.51 6.63 18.15
N PHE A 77 -14.61 6.69 16.83
CA PHE A 77 -14.46 5.54 15.95
C PHE A 77 -13.21 5.67 15.09
N ILE A 78 -12.40 4.62 15.04
CA ILE A 78 -11.28 4.48 14.11
C ILE A 78 -11.57 3.28 13.21
N LEU A 79 -11.55 3.50 11.90
CA LEU A 79 -11.64 2.44 10.92
C LEU A 79 -10.35 2.43 10.08
N THR A 80 -9.68 1.29 10.00
CA THR A 80 -8.52 1.10 9.13
C THR A 80 -8.93 0.34 7.87
N SER A 81 -8.30 0.65 6.74
CA SER A 81 -8.48 -0.08 5.49
C SER A 81 -7.31 0.19 4.57
N ARG A 82 -6.94 -0.79 3.74
CA ARG A 82 -6.12 -0.50 2.57
C ARG A 82 -6.87 0.42 1.61
N PRO A 83 -6.14 1.21 0.83
CA PRO A 83 -6.72 2.09 -0.18
C PRO A 83 -7.83 1.52 -1.05
N ALA A 84 -7.59 0.36 -1.65
CA ALA A 84 -8.56 -0.31 -2.51
C ALA A 84 -9.82 -0.72 -1.76
N GLY A 85 -9.75 -1.05 -0.47
CA GLY A 85 -10.94 -1.35 0.34
C GLY A 85 -11.73 -0.08 0.67
N TYR A 86 -11.04 1.00 1.02
CA TYR A 86 -11.65 2.29 1.35
C TYR A 86 -12.50 2.85 0.20
N GLN A 87 -12.04 2.75 -1.05
CA GLN A 87 -12.81 3.19 -2.23
C GLN A 87 -14.16 2.45 -2.40
N HIS A 88 -14.30 1.25 -1.85
CA HIS A 88 -15.53 0.46 -1.90
C HIS A 88 -16.44 0.69 -0.67
N TYR A 89 -16.13 1.66 0.19
CA TYR A 89 -17.01 2.05 1.27
C TYR A 89 -18.19 2.85 0.70
N THR A 90 -19.38 2.24 0.63
CA THR A 90 -20.52 2.81 -0.10
C THR A 90 -21.42 3.71 0.74
N ALA A 91 -21.35 3.61 2.06
CA ALA A 91 -22.15 4.40 2.98
C ALA A 91 -21.46 5.75 3.29
N GLN A 92 -22.07 6.57 4.15
CA GLN A 92 -21.51 7.88 4.52
C GLN A 92 -20.11 7.70 5.12
N THR A 93 -19.09 8.26 4.45
CA THR A 93 -17.68 8.06 4.83
C THR A 93 -17.39 8.68 6.19
N PRO A 94 -16.45 8.11 6.97
CA PRO A 94 -15.99 8.69 8.22
C PRO A 94 -15.56 10.16 8.07
N THR A 95 -15.79 10.96 9.11
CA THR A 95 -15.67 12.43 9.10
C THR A 95 -14.28 12.94 8.73
N ILE A 96 -13.23 12.18 9.06
CA ILE A 96 -11.84 12.59 8.87
C ILE A 96 -11.04 11.44 8.23
N PRO A 97 -10.74 11.50 6.92
CA PRO A 97 -9.84 10.54 6.30
C PRO A 97 -8.39 10.83 6.71
N LEU A 98 -7.72 9.83 7.28
CA LEU A 98 -6.30 9.87 7.65
C LEU A 98 -5.53 8.83 6.85
N TRP A 99 -4.27 9.14 6.55
CA TRP A 99 -3.40 8.28 5.74
C TRP A 99 -2.08 8.05 6.46
N VAL A 100 -1.66 6.78 6.51
CA VAL A 100 -0.38 6.39 7.09
C VAL A 100 0.70 6.60 6.04
N ASN A 101 1.59 7.56 6.29
CA ASN A 101 2.72 7.84 5.40
C ASN A 101 3.85 6.82 5.58
N LYS A 102 4.71 6.74 4.57
CA LYS A 102 6.00 6.04 4.63
C LYS A 102 6.89 6.63 5.71
N PHE A 103 7.83 5.82 6.22
CA PHE A 103 8.85 6.33 7.14
C PHE A 103 9.82 7.28 6.46
N THR A 104 10.02 8.45 7.08
CA THR A 104 11.14 9.34 6.79
C THR A 104 12.47 8.71 7.22
N ALA A 105 13.60 9.20 6.70
CA ALA A 105 14.92 8.71 7.10
C ALA A 105 15.15 8.80 8.63
N ALA A 106 14.69 9.89 9.27
CA ALA A 106 14.78 10.04 10.72
C ALA A 106 13.95 8.98 11.48
N GLN A 107 12.72 8.71 11.02
CA GLN A 107 11.88 7.66 11.60
C GLN A 107 12.46 6.25 11.38
N GLN A 108 13.12 6.01 10.24
CA GLN A 108 13.81 4.75 9.97
C GLN A 108 14.94 4.54 10.98
N GLU A 109 15.80 5.55 11.19
CA GLU A 109 16.90 5.48 12.16
C GLU A 109 16.40 5.26 13.59
N GLU A 110 15.35 5.98 13.98
CA GLU A 110 14.72 5.83 15.29
C GLU A 110 14.11 4.43 15.48
N PHE A 111 13.40 3.93 14.47
CA PHE A 111 12.83 2.58 14.47
C PHE A 111 13.92 1.52 14.62
N ILE A 112 15.00 1.59 13.83
CA ILE A 112 16.10 0.63 13.85
C ILE A 112 16.74 0.59 15.23
N TYR A 113 17.06 1.75 15.81
CA TYR A 113 17.67 1.81 17.14
C TYR A 113 16.74 1.25 18.23
N LYS A 114 15.47 1.67 18.25
CA LYS A 114 14.48 1.18 19.23
C LYS A 114 14.25 -0.32 19.11
N TRP A 115 14.21 -0.83 17.89
CA TRP A 115 14.06 -2.27 17.63
C TRP A 115 15.23 -3.06 18.20
N TYR A 116 16.48 -2.66 17.89
CA TYR A 116 17.66 -3.32 18.46
C TYR A 116 17.67 -3.23 19.98
N LEU A 117 17.41 -2.05 20.54
CA LEU A 117 17.40 -1.87 21.99
C LEU A 117 16.35 -2.77 22.67
N CYS A 118 15.17 -2.92 22.06
CA CYS A 118 14.14 -3.83 22.56
C CYS A 118 14.65 -5.27 22.58
N GLN A 119 15.19 -5.76 21.46
CA GLN A 119 15.75 -7.11 21.39
C GLN A 119 16.87 -7.31 22.41
N GLU A 120 17.83 -6.38 22.48
CA GLU A 120 18.97 -6.50 23.38
C GLU A 120 18.57 -6.45 24.87
N LYS A 121 17.45 -5.81 25.21
CA LYS A 121 16.83 -5.84 26.55
C LYS A 121 16.14 -7.17 26.85
N CYS A 122 15.43 -7.76 25.89
CA CYS A 122 14.74 -9.04 26.10
C CYS A 122 15.70 -10.21 26.39
N TYR A 123 16.93 -10.16 25.86
CA TYR A 123 17.94 -11.22 26.06
C TYR A 123 18.95 -10.93 27.18
N ARG A 124 18.81 -9.82 27.91
CA ARG A 124 19.77 -9.42 28.97
C ARG A 124 19.08 -9.04 30.26
N ALA A 125 19.79 -9.28 31.37
CA ALA A 125 19.35 -8.81 32.67
C ALA A 125 19.37 -7.27 32.73
N GLU A 126 18.51 -6.67 33.56
CA GLU A 126 18.39 -5.22 33.71
C GLU A 126 19.72 -4.53 34.10
N LYS A 127 20.56 -5.22 34.89
CA LYS A 127 21.90 -4.76 35.28
C LYS A 127 22.86 -4.56 34.08
N GLN A 128 22.56 -5.15 32.93
CA GLN A 128 23.35 -5.06 31.69
C GLN A 128 22.80 -4.01 30.71
N LEU A 129 21.90 -3.13 31.14
CA LEU A 129 21.24 -2.15 30.27
C LEU A 129 22.23 -1.27 29.49
N ARG A 130 23.34 -0.83 30.11
CA ARG A 130 24.37 -0.04 29.43
C ARG A 130 25.02 -0.82 28.27
N GLN A 131 25.29 -2.10 28.49
CA GLN A 131 25.84 -2.97 27.45
C GLN A 131 24.80 -3.21 26.35
N ALA A 132 23.53 -3.43 26.70
CA ALA A 132 22.43 -3.57 25.74
C ALA A 132 22.33 -2.32 24.83
N GLN A 133 22.40 -1.11 25.41
CA GLN A 133 22.42 0.14 24.67
C GLN A 133 23.64 0.26 23.74
N LYS A 134 24.83 -0.10 24.22
CA LYS A 134 26.06 -0.06 23.42
C LYS A 134 25.99 -0.99 22.19
N VAL A 135 25.56 -2.23 22.40
CA VAL A 135 25.41 -3.21 21.32
C VAL A 135 24.31 -2.78 20.35
N ALA A 136 23.16 -2.35 20.87
CA ALA A 136 22.05 -1.87 20.05
C ALA A 136 22.47 -0.70 19.16
N LYS A 137 23.23 0.27 19.71
CA LYS A 137 23.74 1.41 18.96
C LYS A 137 24.72 0.99 17.87
N GLN A 138 25.66 0.10 18.19
CA GLN A 138 26.64 -0.40 17.21
C GLN A 138 25.95 -1.12 16.04
N GLN A 139 24.99 -2.01 16.33
CA GLN A 139 24.27 -2.75 15.30
C GLN A 139 23.31 -1.86 14.50
N SER A 140 22.66 -0.88 15.15
CA SER A 140 21.84 0.10 14.45
C SER A 140 22.68 0.94 13.49
N ASP A 141 23.84 1.42 13.92
CA ASP A 141 24.70 2.28 13.11
C ASP A 141 25.24 1.53 11.89
N HIS A 142 25.58 0.24 12.05
CA HIS A 142 25.99 -0.62 10.95
C HIS A 142 24.87 -0.77 9.89
N LEU A 143 23.65 -1.07 10.31
CA LEU A 143 22.51 -1.19 9.39
C LEU A 143 22.17 0.15 8.74
N ILE A 144 22.17 1.25 9.50
CA ILE A 144 21.89 2.59 8.99
C ILE A 144 22.92 2.97 7.93
N ALA A 145 24.21 2.69 8.16
CA ALA A 145 25.26 2.93 7.18
C ALA A 145 25.01 2.14 5.88
N ALA A 146 24.66 0.86 5.97
CA ALA A 146 24.35 0.03 4.81
C ALA A 146 23.11 0.55 4.03
N LEU A 147 22.08 1.02 4.73
CA LEU A 147 20.89 1.63 4.10
C LEU A 147 21.20 2.96 3.41
N ARG A 148 22.10 3.78 3.99
CA ARG A 148 22.53 5.06 3.40
C ARG A 148 23.41 4.84 2.18
N GLU A 149 24.38 3.94 2.25
CA GLU A 149 25.28 3.59 1.13
C GLU A 149 24.48 3.04 -0.06
N ARG A 150 23.48 2.21 0.23
CA ARG A 150 22.67 1.53 -0.78
C ARG A 150 21.25 2.10 -0.84
N ARG A 151 21.11 3.42 -0.69
CA ARG A 151 19.80 4.10 -0.63
C ARG A 151 18.97 3.85 -1.88
N ASP A 152 19.58 3.91 -3.06
CA ASP A 152 18.88 3.67 -4.32
C ASP A 152 18.34 2.24 -4.39
N ASP A 153 19.02 1.28 -3.74
CA ASP A 153 18.69 -0.14 -3.64
C ASP A 153 17.65 -0.49 -2.58
N LEU A 154 17.85 0.00 -1.37
CA LEU A 154 17.16 -0.47 -0.18
C LEU A 154 16.14 0.54 0.33
N GLY A 155 16.23 1.81 -0.10
CA GLY A 155 15.42 2.91 0.42
C GLY A 155 13.92 2.64 0.30
N TYR A 156 13.46 2.15 -0.85
CA TYR A 156 12.04 1.85 -1.07
C TYR A 156 11.49 0.77 -0.11
N MET A 157 12.34 -0.17 0.33
CA MET A 157 11.97 -1.17 1.34
C MET A 157 12.04 -0.58 2.74
N ALA A 158 13.07 0.22 3.05
CA ALA A 158 13.23 0.85 4.36
C ALA A 158 12.13 1.89 4.68
N GLU A 159 11.54 2.50 3.65
CA GLU A 159 10.38 3.39 3.78
C GLU A 159 9.11 2.66 4.26
N ASN A 160 9.01 1.35 4.05
CA ASN A 160 7.88 0.53 4.48
C ASN A 160 8.21 -0.12 5.85
N PRO A 161 7.44 0.15 6.93
CA PRO A 161 7.75 -0.35 8.26
C PRO A 161 7.87 -1.88 8.38
N LEU A 162 7.05 -2.63 7.65
CA LEU A 162 7.11 -4.09 7.64
C LEU A 162 8.40 -4.60 6.99
N LEU A 163 8.75 -4.05 5.82
CA LEU A 163 9.97 -4.44 5.12
C LEU A 163 11.22 -3.98 5.87
N LEU A 164 11.18 -2.82 6.52
CA LEU A 164 12.24 -2.37 7.43
C LEU A 164 12.39 -3.35 8.60
N ASN A 165 11.31 -3.77 9.24
CA ASN A 165 11.35 -4.79 10.28
C ASN A 165 12.00 -6.10 9.79
N MET A 166 11.67 -6.55 8.57
CA MET A 166 12.30 -7.72 7.96
C MET A 166 13.79 -7.51 7.67
N LEU A 167 14.19 -6.33 7.16
CA LEU A 167 15.61 -5.99 6.94
C LEU A 167 16.40 -6.01 8.24
N VAL A 168 15.86 -5.39 9.30
CA VAL A 168 16.49 -5.37 10.62
C VAL A 168 16.57 -6.78 11.21
N THR A 169 15.51 -7.59 11.07
CA THR A 169 15.48 -8.99 11.51
C THR A 169 16.55 -9.83 10.80
N PHE A 170 16.63 -9.72 9.47
CA PHE A 170 17.62 -10.42 8.66
C PHE A 170 19.05 -10.00 9.05
N HIS A 171 19.29 -8.69 9.16
CA HIS A 171 20.60 -8.16 9.56
C HIS A 171 21.01 -8.62 10.95
N ARG A 172 20.09 -8.62 11.94
CA ARG A 172 20.43 -9.06 13.30
C ARG A 172 20.89 -10.52 13.34
N PHE A 173 20.31 -11.38 12.50
CA PHE A 173 20.68 -12.79 12.49
C PHE A 173 22.08 -13.03 11.93
N ASP A 174 22.45 -12.30 10.87
CA ASP A 174 23.78 -12.38 10.27
C ASP A 174 24.22 -11.00 9.76
N PRO A 175 24.83 -10.16 10.63
CA PRO A 175 25.23 -8.79 10.29
C PRO A 175 26.27 -8.71 9.17
N GLY A 176 27.04 -9.79 8.95
CA GLY A 176 28.06 -9.86 7.90
C GLY A 176 27.47 -10.14 6.52
N LYS A 177 26.20 -10.55 6.43
CA LYS A 177 25.55 -10.89 5.17
C LYS A 177 25.03 -9.67 4.44
N VAL A 178 25.28 -9.63 3.13
CA VAL A 178 24.79 -8.54 2.28
C VAL A 178 23.26 -8.50 2.29
N LEU A 179 22.71 -7.32 2.56
CA LEU A 179 21.27 -7.09 2.58
C LEU A 179 20.63 -7.39 1.22
N PRO A 180 19.51 -8.14 1.18
CA PRO A 180 18.80 -8.45 -0.06
C PRO A 180 18.39 -7.17 -0.78
N ARG A 181 18.66 -7.09 -2.09
CA ARG A 181 18.37 -5.88 -2.90
C ARG A 181 16.89 -5.76 -3.33
N GLN A 182 16.12 -6.82 -3.14
CA GLN A 182 14.77 -6.97 -3.70
C GLN A 182 13.85 -7.61 -2.67
N ARG A 183 12.57 -7.21 -2.68
CA ARG A 183 11.53 -7.78 -1.81
C ARG A 183 11.48 -9.30 -1.92
N LEU A 184 11.48 -9.86 -3.13
CA LEU A 184 11.43 -11.31 -3.34
C LEU A 184 12.58 -12.05 -2.62
N SER A 185 13.79 -11.53 -2.74
CA SER A 185 14.97 -12.08 -2.06
C SER A 185 14.88 -11.90 -0.55
N LEU A 186 14.35 -10.78 -0.06
CA LEU A 186 14.12 -10.56 1.37
C LEU A 186 13.10 -11.55 1.93
N TYR A 187 11.95 -11.74 1.27
CA TYR A 187 10.95 -12.74 1.66
C TYR A 187 11.55 -14.15 1.69
N ARG A 188 12.26 -14.56 0.63
CA ARG A 188 12.92 -15.88 0.59
C ARG A 188 13.88 -16.08 1.76
N ASN A 189 14.68 -15.06 2.08
CA ASN A 189 15.62 -15.12 3.19
C ASN A 189 14.91 -15.17 4.56
N ILE A 190 13.82 -14.42 4.75
CA ILE A 190 13.05 -14.48 5.99
C ILE A 190 12.34 -15.83 6.12
N CYS A 191 11.79 -16.41 5.05
CA CYS A 191 11.20 -17.74 5.11
C CYS A 191 12.24 -18.79 5.49
N LYS A 192 13.46 -18.73 4.92
CA LYS A 192 14.57 -19.60 5.33
C LYS A 192 14.94 -19.40 6.80
N LEU A 193 15.05 -18.15 7.24
CA LEU A 193 15.35 -17.83 8.62
C LEU A 193 14.30 -18.41 9.58
N GLN A 194 13.02 -18.27 9.27
CA GLN A 194 11.91 -18.71 10.14
C GLN A 194 11.69 -20.23 10.14
N LEU A 195 11.90 -20.89 9.00
CA LEU A 195 11.64 -22.33 8.85
C LEU A 195 12.87 -23.20 9.16
N ASP A 196 14.08 -22.64 9.12
CA ASP A 196 15.31 -23.42 9.25
C ASP A 196 16.32 -22.80 10.22
N ASP A 197 16.86 -21.62 9.91
CA ASP A 197 18.03 -21.09 10.64
C ASP A 197 17.70 -20.77 12.12
N ARG A 198 16.52 -20.18 12.40
CA ARG A 198 16.06 -19.84 13.76
C ARG A 198 15.67 -21.08 14.59
N PRO A 199 14.84 -22.04 14.11
CA PRO A 199 14.60 -23.30 14.82
C PRO A 199 15.89 -24.03 15.17
N ARG A 200 16.82 -24.15 14.20
CA ARG A 200 18.12 -24.81 14.41
C ARG A 200 18.96 -24.11 15.47
N ALA A 201 19.04 -22.78 15.45
CA ALA A 201 19.75 -22.01 16.48
C ALA A 201 19.17 -22.17 17.89
N ARG A 202 17.88 -22.56 18.00
CA ARG A 202 17.20 -22.85 19.27
C ARG A 202 17.21 -24.33 19.66
N GLY A 203 17.79 -25.21 18.83
CA GLY A 203 17.75 -26.66 19.05
C GLY A 203 16.35 -27.28 18.89
N ILE A 204 15.45 -26.62 18.16
CA ILE A 204 14.10 -27.11 17.90
C ILE A 204 14.08 -27.90 16.60
N SER A 205 13.66 -29.17 16.66
CA SER A 205 13.46 -30.00 15.47
C SER A 205 12.09 -29.71 14.86
N MET A 206 12.08 -29.37 13.57
CA MET A 206 10.84 -29.18 12.81
C MET A 206 10.30 -30.52 12.32
N VAL A 207 8.97 -30.65 12.22
CA VAL A 207 8.32 -31.90 11.74
C VAL A 207 8.49 -32.14 10.24
N LEU A 208 8.78 -31.10 9.48
CA LEU A 208 9.05 -31.15 8.05
C LEU A 208 10.30 -30.35 7.73
N SER A 209 11.00 -30.74 6.67
CA SER A 209 12.13 -29.99 6.13
C SER A 209 11.72 -28.59 5.68
N PHE A 210 12.72 -27.72 5.49
CA PHE A 210 12.52 -26.39 4.92
C PHE A 210 11.77 -26.46 3.59
N GLU A 211 12.20 -27.33 2.68
CA GLU A 211 11.63 -27.48 1.34
C GLU A 211 10.17 -27.94 1.38
N ALA A 212 9.87 -28.94 2.22
CA ALA A 212 8.54 -29.48 2.39
C ALA A 212 7.57 -28.47 3.02
N SER A 213 7.96 -27.82 4.12
CA SER A 213 7.14 -26.77 4.76
C SER A 213 6.92 -25.59 3.83
N ASN A 214 7.96 -25.15 3.11
CA ASN A 214 7.86 -24.07 2.16
C ASN A 214 6.90 -24.43 0.99
N ALA A 215 6.92 -25.67 0.49
CA ALA A 215 5.98 -26.12 -0.55
C ALA A 215 4.53 -26.16 -0.05
N LEU A 216 4.29 -26.63 1.19
CA LEU A 216 2.96 -26.61 1.81
C LEU A 216 2.41 -25.19 1.95
N LEU A 217 3.22 -24.25 2.44
CA LEU A 217 2.83 -22.84 2.56
C LEU A 217 2.50 -22.22 1.20
N GLN A 218 3.25 -22.59 0.14
CA GLN A 218 2.99 -22.18 -1.24
C GLN A 218 1.64 -22.68 -1.76
N HIS A 219 1.32 -23.97 -1.54
CA HIS A 219 0.04 -24.54 -1.91
C HIS A 219 -1.12 -23.91 -1.13
N LEU A 220 -0.95 -23.72 0.18
CA LEU A 220 -1.96 -23.12 1.06
C LEU A 220 -2.25 -21.68 0.63
N ALA A 221 -1.21 -20.86 0.45
CA ALA A 221 -1.33 -19.47 0.04
C ALA A 221 -2.07 -19.34 -1.30
N LEU A 222 -1.69 -20.15 -2.29
CA LEU A 222 -2.36 -20.12 -3.61
C LEU A 222 -3.84 -20.50 -3.50
N ARG A 223 -4.18 -21.52 -2.70
CA ARG A 223 -5.57 -21.91 -2.46
C ARG A 223 -6.38 -20.77 -1.82
N MET A 224 -5.84 -20.13 -0.78
CA MET A 224 -6.50 -19.04 -0.08
C MET A 224 -6.71 -17.83 -1.00
N VAL A 225 -5.70 -17.46 -1.79
CA VAL A 225 -5.78 -16.35 -2.75
C VAL A 225 -6.80 -16.65 -3.86
N LYS A 226 -6.82 -17.88 -4.41
CA LYS A 226 -7.84 -18.33 -5.39
C LYS A 226 -9.27 -18.24 -4.86
N ASN A 227 -9.45 -18.44 -3.55
CA ASN A 227 -10.74 -18.34 -2.88
C ASN A 227 -11.05 -16.93 -2.37
N HIS A 228 -10.19 -15.94 -2.63
CA HIS A 228 -10.33 -14.56 -2.14
C HIS A 228 -10.44 -14.46 -0.61
N ARG A 229 -9.63 -15.24 0.12
CA ARG A 229 -9.61 -15.25 1.59
C ARG A 229 -8.23 -14.90 2.14
N PHE A 230 -8.23 -14.17 3.25
CA PHE A 230 -7.04 -13.96 4.10
C PHE A 230 -7.00 -14.95 5.28
N LYS A 231 -8.16 -15.49 5.66
CA LYS A 231 -8.34 -16.41 6.79
C LYS A 231 -8.81 -17.80 6.33
N ILE A 232 -8.49 -18.82 7.11
CA ILE A 232 -8.93 -20.20 6.93
C ILE A 232 -9.28 -20.81 8.29
N THR A 233 -10.40 -21.51 8.39
CA THR A 233 -10.80 -22.15 9.65
C THR A 233 -9.91 -23.36 9.95
N ARG A 234 -9.84 -23.77 11.22
CA ARG A 234 -9.12 -24.99 11.62
C ARG A 234 -9.56 -26.23 10.85
N GLU A 235 -10.86 -26.40 10.68
CA GLU A 235 -11.41 -27.54 9.93
C GLU A 235 -10.99 -27.51 8.46
N GLU A 236 -11.10 -26.35 7.80
CA GLU A 236 -10.70 -26.19 6.39
C GLU A 236 -9.19 -26.40 6.20
N LEU A 237 -8.37 -25.90 7.13
CA LEU A 237 -6.92 -26.07 7.11
C LEU A 237 -6.53 -27.53 7.33
N HIS A 238 -7.12 -28.20 8.31
CA HIS A 238 -6.88 -29.60 8.59
C HIS A 238 -7.26 -30.47 7.39
N LYS A 239 -8.44 -30.22 6.79
CA LYS A 239 -8.87 -30.87 5.56
C LYS A 239 -7.94 -30.59 4.38
N PHE A 240 -7.42 -29.37 4.26
CA PHE A 240 -6.44 -29.05 3.23
C PHE A 240 -5.15 -29.87 3.40
N LEU A 241 -4.61 -29.94 4.62
CA LEU A 241 -3.36 -30.63 4.94
C LEU A 241 -3.47 -32.14 4.76
N LEU A 242 -4.57 -32.77 5.19
CA LEU A 242 -4.82 -34.20 4.99
C LEU A 242 -4.85 -34.61 3.51
N ASN A 243 -5.09 -33.67 2.60
CA ASN A 243 -5.07 -33.92 1.16
C ASN A 243 -3.72 -33.59 0.51
N GLN A 244 -2.68 -33.24 1.28
CA GLN A 244 -1.35 -32.96 0.74
C GLN A 244 -0.49 -34.23 0.69
N PRO A 245 0.14 -34.55 -0.46
CA PRO A 245 0.93 -35.77 -0.61
C PRO A 245 2.02 -35.93 0.45
N ILE A 246 2.71 -34.83 0.81
CA ILE A 246 3.80 -34.87 1.79
C ILE A 246 3.32 -35.22 3.21
N ILE A 247 2.12 -34.80 3.60
CA ILE A 247 1.55 -35.13 4.92
C ILE A 247 1.23 -36.62 4.98
N LEU A 248 0.66 -37.17 3.90
CA LEU A 248 0.34 -38.59 3.80
C LEU A 248 1.59 -39.48 3.73
N GLN A 249 2.63 -39.06 3.00
CA GLN A 249 3.88 -39.80 2.83
C GLN A 249 4.68 -39.89 4.14
N GLU A 250 4.75 -38.80 4.89
CA GLU A 250 5.48 -38.73 6.16
C GLU A 250 4.65 -39.23 7.36
N GLY A 251 3.35 -39.55 7.16
CA GLY A 251 2.47 -40.02 8.23
C GLY A 251 2.23 -39.02 9.36
N LEU A 252 2.25 -37.72 9.04
CA LEU A 252 2.20 -36.65 10.04
C LEU A 252 0.76 -36.29 10.45
N ASP A 253 0.57 -35.96 11.73
CA ASP A 253 -0.64 -35.27 12.19
C ASP A 253 -0.58 -33.80 11.73
N PRO A 254 -1.56 -33.30 10.96
CA PRO A 254 -1.62 -31.90 10.57
C PRO A 254 -1.51 -30.92 11.74
N SER A 255 -1.97 -31.30 12.93
CA SER A 255 -1.91 -30.49 14.16
C SER A 255 -0.48 -30.18 14.58
N ASP A 256 0.45 -31.12 14.41
CA ASP A 256 1.86 -30.92 14.77
C ASP A 256 2.53 -29.89 13.84
N TRP A 257 2.22 -29.96 12.54
CA TRP A 257 2.71 -28.99 11.57
C TRP A 257 2.11 -27.60 11.82
N ILE A 258 0.81 -27.51 12.10
CA ILE A 258 0.16 -26.25 12.47
C ILE A 258 0.86 -25.65 13.70
N GLN A 259 1.11 -26.45 14.73
CA GLN A 259 1.78 -26.00 15.95
C GLN A 259 3.21 -25.48 15.69
N ASN A 260 3.97 -26.16 14.81
CA ASN A 260 5.27 -25.69 14.34
C ASN A 260 5.18 -24.31 13.67
N MET A 261 4.15 -24.09 12.85
CA MET A 261 3.96 -22.82 12.15
C MET A 261 3.54 -21.67 13.08
N LEU A 262 2.74 -21.96 14.10
CA LEU A 262 2.25 -20.96 15.06
C LEU A 262 3.31 -20.58 16.11
N SER A 263 4.00 -21.59 16.68
CA SER A 263 4.85 -21.39 17.86
C SER A 263 6.34 -21.24 17.55
N VAL A 264 6.78 -21.67 16.37
CA VAL A 264 8.21 -21.68 16.02
C VAL A 264 8.51 -20.75 14.84
N SER A 265 7.86 -20.96 13.69
CA SER A 265 8.14 -20.18 12.48
C SER A 265 7.42 -18.83 12.45
N GLU A 266 6.26 -18.72 13.12
CA GLU A 266 5.42 -17.51 13.17
C GLU A 266 5.02 -17.02 11.75
N LEU A 267 4.98 -17.92 10.76
CA LEU A 267 4.53 -17.62 9.40
C LEU A 267 3.01 -17.76 9.25
N LEU A 268 2.38 -18.49 10.17
CA LEU A 268 0.94 -18.49 10.41
C LEU A 268 0.67 -17.94 11.81
N VAL A 269 -0.49 -17.34 12.00
CA VAL A 269 -0.98 -16.84 13.29
C VAL A 269 -2.44 -17.21 13.47
N GLU A 270 -2.84 -17.40 14.73
CA GLU A 270 -4.24 -17.55 15.15
C GLU A 270 -4.68 -16.25 15.81
N ARG A 271 -5.44 -15.42 15.09
CA ARG A 271 -5.94 -14.14 15.63
C ARG A 271 -7.26 -14.29 16.35
N GLU A 272 -8.10 -15.17 15.84
CA GLU A 272 -9.39 -15.54 16.41
C GLU A 272 -9.38 -17.04 16.70
N PRO A 273 -10.06 -17.52 17.75
CA PRO A 273 -10.07 -18.94 18.10
C PRO A 273 -10.52 -19.81 16.91
N ASN A 274 -9.66 -20.75 16.51
CA ASN A 274 -9.83 -21.65 15.37
C ASN A 274 -9.85 -20.99 13.98
N GLU A 275 -9.38 -19.74 13.84
CA GLU A 275 -9.12 -19.11 12.55
C GLU A 275 -7.65 -18.77 12.38
N TYR A 276 -7.08 -19.23 11.27
CA TYR A 276 -5.68 -19.04 10.94
C TYR A 276 -5.51 -18.11 9.74
N GLU A 277 -4.45 -17.34 9.76
CA GLU A 277 -4.01 -16.52 8.63
C GLU A 277 -2.47 -16.49 8.53
N PHE A 278 -1.95 -16.05 7.39
CA PHE A 278 -0.53 -15.73 7.31
C PHE A 278 -0.22 -14.53 8.20
N SER A 279 0.96 -14.53 8.83
CA SER A 279 1.38 -13.43 9.72
C SER A 279 1.33 -12.04 9.07
N HIS A 280 1.41 -12.00 7.73
CA HIS A 280 1.01 -10.84 6.95
C HIS A 280 0.54 -11.26 5.54
N ALA A 281 -0.39 -10.50 4.96
CA ALA A 281 -0.91 -10.76 3.60
C ALA A 281 0.16 -10.75 2.50
N SER A 282 1.29 -10.08 2.73
CA SER A 282 2.41 -10.09 1.79
C SER A 282 3.19 -11.40 1.79
N PHE A 283 3.23 -12.14 2.91
CA PHE A 283 3.74 -13.52 2.92
C PHE A 283 2.81 -14.45 2.16
N GLN A 284 1.48 -14.30 2.35
CA GLN A 284 0.50 -15.01 1.52
C GLN A 284 0.71 -14.72 0.04
N GLY A 285 0.87 -13.44 -0.32
CA GLY A 285 1.15 -13.03 -1.70
C GLY A 285 2.46 -13.61 -2.25
N PHE A 286 3.54 -13.60 -1.46
CA PHE A 286 4.84 -14.18 -1.81
C PHE A 286 4.73 -15.68 -2.09
N PHE A 287 4.15 -16.44 -1.17
CA PHE A 287 4.01 -17.89 -1.31
C PHE A 287 3.12 -18.27 -2.50
N ALA A 288 1.99 -17.58 -2.69
CA ALA A 288 1.12 -17.79 -3.84
C ALA A 288 1.83 -17.45 -5.17
N ALA A 289 2.56 -16.33 -5.21
CA ALA A 289 3.30 -15.90 -6.38
C ALA A 289 4.39 -16.90 -6.78
N THR A 290 5.18 -17.37 -5.81
CA THR A 290 6.21 -18.37 -6.08
C THR A 290 5.63 -19.71 -6.49
N GLN A 291 4.44 -20.10 -5.97
CA GLN A 291 3.76 -21.29 -6.47
C GLN A 291 3.36 -21.16 -7.93
N LEU A 292 2.77 -20.02 -8.32
CA LEU A 292 2.38 -19.77 -9.71
C LEU A 292 3.59 -19.75 -10.64
N ALA A 293 4.71 -19.18 -10.19
CA ALA A 293 5.95 -19.11 -10.97
C ALA A 293 6.60 -20.49 -11.21
N LYS A 294 6.42 -21.46 -10.29
CA LYS A 294 6.97 -22.82 -10.42
C LYS A 294 6.34 -23.66 -11.53
N VAL A 295 5.08 -23.41 -11.88
CA VAL A 295 4.28 -24.26 -12.80
C VAL A 295 4.58 -23.97 -14.28
N GLN A 296 5.62 -23.21 -14.60
CA GLN A 296 5.96 -22.82 -15.98
C GLN A 296 6.87 -23.83 -16.71
N TYR A 297 6.28 -24.88 -17.31
CA TYR A 297 6.93 -25.67 -18.36
C TYR A 297 5.94 -26.14 -19.44
N SER A 298 5.27 -25.21 -20.12
CA SER A 298 4.61 -25.54 -21.41
C SER A 298 5.01 -24.65 -22.58
N GLY A 299 5.88 -23.65 -22.39
CA GLY A 299 6.38 -22.81 -23.47
C GLY A 299 5.33 -21.92 -24.18
N ALA A 300 4.05 -22.05 -23.82
CA ALA A 300 2.99 -21.21 -24.34
C ALA A 300 3.05 -19.81 -23.72
N ILE A 301 3.00 -18.79 -24.57
CA ILE A 301 2.97 -17.35 -24.19
C ILE A 301 1.70 -17.02 -23.35
N TYR A 302 0.72 -17.92 -23.33
CA TYR A 302 -0.53 -17.81 -22.57
C TYR A 302 -0.79 -19.09 -21.78
N ASP A 303 -0.27 -19.15 -20.56
CA ASP A 303 -0.61 -20.20 -19.61
C ASP A 303 -1.88 -19.85 -18.81
N GLU A 304 -2.47 -20.86 -18.16
CA GLU A 304 -3.63 -20.71 -17.27
C GLU A 304 -3.38 -19.64 -16.17
N ASN A 305 -2.13 -19.52 -15.72
CA ASN A 305 -1.71 -18.55 -14.71
C ASN A 305 -1.85 -17.11 -15.21
N THR A 306 -1.48 -16.82 -16.45
CA THR A 306 -1.66 -15.51 -17.09
C THR A 306 -3.13 -15.10 -17.12
N TYR A 307 -4.02 -16.02 -17.47
CA TYR A 307 -5.47 -15.77 -17.43
C TYR A 307 -5.94 -15.47 -16.00
N LEU A 308 -5.48 -16.25 -15.03
CA LEU A 308 -5.84 -16.10 -13.63
C LEU A 308 -5.39 -14.76 -13.04
N ILE A 309 -4.19 -14.28 -13.41
CA ILE A 309 -3.66 -12.98 -13.00
C ILE A 309 -4.50 -11.84 -13.58
N LEU A 310 -4.80 -11.89 -14.89
CA LEU A 310 -5.63 -10.85 -15.54
C LEU A 310 -7.05 -10.79 -14.97
N LYS A 311 -7.66 -11.96 -14.72
CA LYS A 311 -8.99 -12.06 -14.13
C LYS A 311 -9.05 -11.39 -12.75
N ASN A 312 -7.97 -11.48 -11.98
CA ASN A 312 -7.93 -11.02 -10.60
C ASN A 312 -7.14 -9.72 -10.39
N TRP A 313 -6.86 -8.98 -11.46
CA TRP A 313 -6.00 -7.78 -11.44
C TRP A 313 -6.40 -6.74 -10.39
N PHE A 314 -7.71 -6.59 -10.15
CA PHE A 314 -8.28 -5.60 -9.23
C PHE A 314 -8.64 -6.19 -7.86
N SER A 315 -8.30 -7.45 -7.60
CA SER A 315 -8.65 -8.10 -6.34
C SER A 315 -7.63 -7.77 -5.26
N ALA A 316 -8.11 -7.27 -4.11
CA ALA A 316 -7.26 -6.90 -2.98
C ALA A 316 -6.44 -8.10 -2.44
N THR A 317 -7.00 -9.31 -2.46
CA THR A 317 -6.31 -10.54 -2.04
C THR A 317 -5.22 -10.97 -3.03
N TRP A 318 -5.30 -10.52 -4.28
CA TRP A 318 -4.35 -10.86 -5.34
C TRP A 318 -3.24 -9.83 -5.53
N ARG A 319 -3.39 -8.61 -5.00
CA ARG A 319 -2.45 -7.51 -5.27
C ARG A 319 -0.98 -7.88 -5.02
N GLU A 320 -0.66 -8.39 -3.84
CA GLU A 320 0.72 -8.81 -3.51
C GLU A 320 1.18 -10.00 -4.35
N THR A 321 0.27 -10.95 -4.62
CA THR A 321 0.54 -12.09 -5.52
C THR A 321 0.91 -11.62 -6.92
N ILE A 322 0.19 -10.65 -7.49
CA ILE A 322 0.44 -10.12 -8.84
C ILE A 322 1.80 -9.42 -8.89
N LEU A 323 2.07 -8.53 -7.94
CA LEU A 323 3.34 -7.80 -7.86
C LEU A 323 4.55 -8.76 -7.83
N LEU A 324 4.51 -9.74 -6.93
CA LEU A 324 5.61 -10.68 -6.71
C LEU A 324 5.67 -11.78 -7.79
N TYR A 325 4.55 -12.13 -8.43
CA TYR A 325 4.52 -13.09 -9.53
C TYR A 325 5.15 -12.47 -10.78
N VAL A 326 4.74 -11.25 -11.14
CA VAL A 326 5.27 -10.55 -12.31
C VAL A 326 6.79 -10.33 -12.19
N ALA A 327 7.28 -10.01 -10.99
CA ALA A 327 8.71 -9.88 -10.71
C ALA A 327 9.53 -11.18 -10.89
N GLN A 328 8.87 -12.35 -10.98
CA GLN A 328 9.52 -13.64 -11.21
C GLN A 328 9.46 -14.07 -12.68
N LEU A 329 8.68 -13.39 -13.52
CA LEU A 329 8.47 -13.78 -14.90
C LEU A 329 9.64 -13.39 -15.81
N PRO A 330 9.93 -14.18 -16.85
CA PRO A 330 10.74 -13.71 -17.97
C PRO A 330 10.08 -12.52 -18.66
N LEU A 331 10.88 -11.54 -19.11
CA LEU A 331 10.40 -10.32 -19.76
C LEU A 331 9.46 -10.61 -20.96
N LYS A 332 9.75 -11.65 -21.74
CA LYS A 332 8.93 -12.09 -22.89
C LYS A 332 7.50 -12.49 -22.53
N ILE A 333 7.24 -12.83 -21.27
CA ILE A 333 5.91 -13.16 -20.74
C ILE A 333 5.32 -11.94 -20.02
N MET A 334 6.14 -11.25 -19.22
CA MET A 334 5.72 -10.07 -18.48
C MET A 334 5.19 -8.96 -19.41
N GLU A 335 5.91 -8.62 -20.48
CA GLU A 335 5.55 -7.49 -21.34
C GLU A 335 4.15 -7.67 -21.97
N PRO A 336 3.83 -8.79 -22.65
CA PRO A 336 2.47 -9.02 -23.15
C PRO A 336 1.41 -9.01 -22.06
N LEU A 337 1.70 -9.57 -20.88
CA LEU A 337 0.78 -9.59 -19.73
C LEU A 337 0.41 -8.18 -19.28
N LEU A 338 1.41 -7.32 -19.04
CA LEU A 338 1.21 -5.94 -18.59
C LEU A 338 0.49 -5.10 -19.64
N VAL A 339 0.87 -5.24 -20.92
CA VAL A 339 0.20 -4.55 -22.02
C VAL A 339 -1.27 -4.97 -22.13
N LYS A 340 -1.56 -6.26 -21.99
CA LYS A 340 -2.93 -6.78 -22.03
C LYS A 340 -3.77 -6.28 -20.86
N ALA A 341 -3.22 -6.27 -19.65
CA ALA A 341 -3.89 -5.70 -18.47
C ALA A 341 -4.26 -4.23 -18.71
N CYS A 342 -3.30 -3.40 -19.15
CA CYS A 342 -3.51 -1.97 -19.40
C CYS A 342 -4.48 -1.69 -20.57
N LYS A 343 -4.55 -2.57 -21.57
CA LYS A 343 -5.50 -2.44 -22.69
C LYS A 343 -6.93 -2.79 -22.30
N GLN A 344 -7.13 -3.72 -21.36
CA GLN A 344 -8.47 -4.15 -20.94
C GLN A 344 -9.18 -3.07 -20.12
N ARG A 345 -8.45 -2.41 -19.21
CA ARG A 345 -9.01 -1.38 -18.33
C ARG A 345 -7.97 -0.29 -18.02
N PRO A 346 -8.28 1.01 -18.20
CA PRO A 346 -7.36 2.10 -17.87
C PRO A 346 -6.84 2.07 -16.43
N GLU A 347 -7.68 1.61 -15.49
CA GLU A 347 -7.36 1.50 -14.06
C GLU A 347 -6.26 0.46 -13.77
N ALA A 348 -5.96 -0.44 -14.72
CA ALA A 348 -4.92 -1.45 -14.56
C ALA A 348 -3.49 -0.85 -14.59
N VAL A 349 -3.35 0.36 -15.14
CA VAL A 349 -2.07 1.02 -15.38
C VAL A 349 -1.29 1.26 -14.09
N GLY A 350 -1.95 1.70 -13.01
CA GLY A 350 -1.28 1.95 -11.72
C GLY A 350 -0.55 0.71 -11.18
N LEU A 351 -1.24 -0.42 -11.10
CA LEU A 351 -0.63 -1.70 -10.68
C LEU A 351 0.44 -2.19 -11.67
N ALA A 352 0.27 -1.94 -12.98
CA ALA A 352 1.28 -2.32 -13.96
C ALA A 352 2.59 -1.54 -13.78
N ILE A 353 2.52 -0.26 -13.43
CA ILE A 353 3.71 0.55 -13.09
C ILE A 353 4.41 -0.01 -11.85
N GLU A 354 3.65 -0.39 -10.83
CA GLU A 354 4.22 -1.02 -9.63
C GLU A 354 4.87 -2.36 -9.94
N CYS A 355 4.26 -3.20 -10.79
CA CYS A 355 4.88 -4.45 -11.25
C CYS A 355 6.23 -4.21 -11.93
N ILE A 356 6.36 -3.15 -12.74
CA ILE A 356 7.64 -2.78 -13.37
C ILE A 356 8.66 -2.36 -12.32
N LYS A 357 8.25 -1.65 -11.26
CA LYS A 357 9.14 -1.25 -10.15
C LYS A 357 9.60 -2.45 -9.30
N GLU A 358 8.75 -3.47 -9.16
CA GLU A 358 9.07 -4.72 -8.46
C GLU A 358 9.94 -5.66 -9.29
N TYR A 359 10.00 -5.47 -10.61
CA TYR A 359 10.81 -6.30 -11.49
C TYR A 359 12.30 -6.21 -11.12
N PRO A 360 13.06 -7.31 -11.22
CA PRO A 360 14.46 -7.33 -10.86
C PRO A 360 15.23 -6.17 -11.48
N ARG A 361 15.99 -5.45 -10.63
CA ARG A 361 16.78 -4.28 -11.02
C ARG A 361 17.68 -4.59 -12.21
N ALA A 362 17.75 -3.61 -13.11
CA ALA A 362 18.39 -3.68 -14.42
C ALA A 362 19.93 -3.74 -14.40
N ASP A 363 20.56 -3.74 -13.22
CA ASP A 363 22.03 -3.80 -13.07
C ASP A 363 22.62 -5.14 -13.53
N LYS A 364 21.80 -6.17 -13.76
CA LYS A 364 22.18 -7.46 -14.36
C LYS A 364 21.48 -7.79 -15.68
N LEU A 365 20.77 -6.83 -16.27
CA LEU A 365 19.97 -7.03 -17.48
C LEU A 365 20.71 -6.37 -18.65
N ASP A 366 20.96 -7.15 -19.72
CA ASP A 366 21.62 -6.63 -20.92
C ASP A 366 20.87 -5.41 -21.48
N ARG A 367 21.57 -4.55 -22.23
CA ARG A 367 21.08 -3.28 -22.80
C ARG A 367 19.77 -3.45 -23.56
N GLU A 368 19.56 -4.59 -24.22
CA GLU A 368 18.32 -4.91 -24.92
C GLU A 368 17.11 -4.99 -23.97
N ILE A 369 17.27 -5.62 -22.82
CA ILE A 369 16.20 -5.75 -21.82
C ILE A 369 15.92 -4.40 -21.16
N HIS A 370 16.96 -3.61 -20.89
CA HIS A 370 16.79 -2.25 -20.40
C HIS A 370 15.94 -1.41 -21.37
N ASN A 371 16.25 -1.46 -22.67
CA ASN A 371 15.47 -0.77 -23.71
C ASN A 371 14.00 -1.26 -23.76
N LYS A 372 13.76 -2.57 -23.62
CA LYS A 372 12.40 -3.13 -23.58
C LYS A 372 11.62 -2.67 -22.36
N LEU A 373 12.22 -2.68 -21.17
CA LEU A 373 11.61 -2.16 -19.94
C LEU A 373 11.29 -0.67 -20.06
N GLN A 374 12.20 0.11 -20.64
CA GLN A 374 11.96 1.54 -20.88
C GLN A 374 10.82 1.78 -21.87
N ARG A 375 10.75 1.02 -22.97
CA ARG A 375 9.63 1.08 -23.93
C ARG A 375 8.31 0.70 -23.29
N LEU A 376 8.29 -0.34 -22.47
CA LEU A 376 7.10 -0.75 -21.73
C LEU A 376 6.66 0.31 -20.73
N ALA A 377 7.60 0.90 -19.99
CA ALA A 377 7.33 2.01 -19.09
C ALA A 377 6.75 3.22 -19.86
N GLN A 378 7.31 3.57 -21.01
CA GLN A 378 6.79 4.64 -21.88
C GLN A 378 5.39 4.32 -22.41
N LEU A 379 5.12 3.07 -22.82
CA LEU A 379 3.80 2.65 -23.28
C LEU A 379 2.78 2.72 -22.15
N THR A 380 3.12 2.19 -20.97
CA THR A 380 2.27 2.25 -19.78
C THR A 380 2.02 3.70 -19.36
N GLN A 381 3.03 4.57 -19.46
CA GLN A 381 2.89 6.01 -19.25
C GLN A 381 1.94 6.65 -20.26
N LYS A 382 2.05 6.33 -21.55
CA LYS A 382 1.13 6.81 -22.58
C LYS A 382 -0.31 6.35 -22.30
N LEU A 383 -0.49 5.10 -21.86
CA LEU A 383 -1.80 4.57 -21.49
C LEU A 383 -2.37 5.26 -20.24
N LYS A 384 -1.51 5.61 -19.27
CA LYS A 384 -1.87 6.39 -18.07
C LYS A 384 -2.57 7.70 -18.42
N TYR A 385 -2.01 8.45 -19.36
CA TYR A 385 -2.52 9.78 -19.74
C TYR A 385 -3.55 9.78 -20.87
N ARG A 386 -3.91 8.61 -21.41
CA ARG A 386 -4.82 8.50 -22.57
C ARG A 386 -6.18 9.16 -22.33
N LYS A 387 -6.73 9.03 -21.11
CA LYS A 387 -8.01 9.66 -20.74
C LYS A 387 -7.89 11.18 -20.71
N LEU A 388 -6.83 11.71 -20.08
CA LEU A 388 -6.54 13.14 -20.07
C LEU A 388 -6.39 13.69 -21.50
N GLU A 389 -5.60 13.02 -22.33
CA GLU A 389 -5.41 13.39 -23.74
C GLU A 389 -6.74 13.48 -24.50
N HIS A 390 -7.62 12.49 -24.34
CA HIS A 390 -8.93 12.47 -25.00
C HIS A 390 -9.84 13.60 -24.51
N LEU A 391 -9.87 13.87 -23.20
CA LEU A 391 -10.68 14.95 -22.63
C LEU A 391 -10.23 16.33 -23.12
N LEU A 392 -8.91 16.55 -23.16
CA LEU A 392 -8.32 17.78 -23.68
C LEU A 392 -8.60 17.97 -25.18
N LYS A 393 -8.41 16.92 -26.00
CA LYS A 393 -8.78 16.93 -27.42
C LYS A 393 -10.25 17.27 -27.67
N ALA A 394 -11.14 16.79 -26.79
CA ALA A 394 -12.57 17.03 -26.88
C ALA A 394 -13.00 18.39 -26.30
N GLY A 395 -12.08 19.21 -25.77
CA GLY A 395 -12.40 20.48 -25.12
C GLY A 395 -13.19 20.32 -23.81
N LYS A 396 -13.15 19.16 -23.17
CA LYS A 396 -13.81 18.86 -21.88
C LYS A 396 -12.91 19.29 -20.72
N TRP A 397 -12.74 20.60 -20.57
CA TRP A 397 -11.71 21.19 -19.70
C TRP A 397 -11.90 20.91 -18.21
N ARG A 398 -13.15 20.89 -17.73
CA ARG A 398 -13.45 20.59 -16.32
C ARG A 398 -13.11 19.14 -16.00
N GLU A 399 -13.53 18.22 -16.86
CA GLU A 399 -13.24 16.80 -16.71
C GLU A 399 -11.73 16.52 -16.87
N ALA A 400 -11.05 17.23 -17.77
CA ALA A 400 -9.60 17.12 -17.93
C ALA A 400 -8.84 17.59 -16.69
N ASP A 401 -9.31 18.64 -16.02
CA ASP A 401 -8.68 19.14 -14.80
C ASP A 401 -8.94 18.21 -13.59
N GLN A 402 -10.15 17.65 -13.48
CA GLN A 402 -10.44 16.57 -12.53
C GLN A 402 -9.56 15.34 -12.77
N GLU A 403 -9.41 14.93 -14.03
CA GLU A 403 -8.53 13.82 -14.41
C GLU A 403 -7.06 14.14 -14.12
N THR A 404 -6.62 15.38 -14.33
CA THR A 404 -5.27 15.83 -13.98
C THR A 404 -5.02 15.70 -12.48
N ARG A 405 -5.99 16.10 -11.64
CA ARG A 405 -5.94 15.90 -10.19
C ARG A 405 -5.82 14.42 -9.83
N ARG A 406 -6.68 13.57 -10.39
CA ARG A 406 -6.65 12.11 -10.17
C ARG A 406 -5.27 11.54 -10.49
N LEU A 407 -4.72 11.89 -11.66
CA LEU A 407 -3.41 11.43 -12.13
C LEU A 407 -2.26 11.89 -11.23
N MET A 408 -2.26 13.16 -10.79
CA MET A 408 -1.20 13.65 -9.90
C MET A 408 -1.22 12.95 -8.54
N VAL A 409 -2.41 12.72 -7.99
CA VAL A 409 -2.58 11.98 -6.73
C VAL A 409 -2.12 10.53 -6.86
N GLU A 410 -2.56 9.84 -7.92
CA GLU A 410 -2.15 8.45 -8.21
C GLU A 410 -0.63 8.33 -8.41
N THR A 411 0.01 9.33 -9.04
CA THR A 411 1.46 9.31 -9.35
C THR A 411 2.33 9.25 -8.10
N VAL A 412 1.92 9.93 -7.04
CA VAL A 412 2.65 9.91 -5.75
C VAL A 412 2.16 8.77 -4.84
N SER A 413 1.49 7.77 -5.43
CA SER A 413 0.93 6.60 -4.73
C SER A 413 -0.01 6.98 -3.59
N LYS A 414 -0.75 8.08 -3.80
CA LYS A 414 -1.82 8.53 -2.92
C LYS A 414 -3.16 8.22 -3.54
N GLU A 415 -4.17 8.15 -2.67
CA GLU A 415 -5.56 7.90 -3.08
C GLU A 415 -6.27 9.18 -3.44
N GLU A 416 -7.26 9.12 -4.34
CA GLU A 416 -7.93 10.30 -4.90
C GLU A 416 -8.47 11.28 -3.83
N GLN A 417 -8.86 10.79 -2.65
CA GLN A 417 -9.31 11.63 -1.54
C GLN A 417 -8.17 12.30 -0.73
N GLN A 418 -6.92 11.91 -0.97
CA GLN A 418 -5.75 12.50 -0.33
C GLN A 418 -5.41 13.86 -0.90
N ASN A 419 -4.99 14.74 0.01
CA ASN A 419 -4.42 16.02 -0.36
C ASN A 419 -2.94 15.87 -0.66
N LEU A 420 -2.52 16.35 -1.83
CA LEU A 420 -1.11 16.56 -2.13
C LEU A 420 -0.52 17.58 -1.14
N GLN A 421 0.58 17.20 -0.54
CA GLN A 421 1.44 17.99 0.33
C GLN A 421 2.58 18.62 -0.50
N SER A 422 3.24 19.64 0.05
CA SER A 422 4.35 20.29 -0.63
C SER A 422 5.49 19.32 -0.96
N ASP A 423 5.79 18.36 -0.07
CA ASP A 423 6.87 17.40 -0.32
C ASP A 423 6.52 16.39 -1.44
N ASP A 424 5.25 16.02 -1.60
CA ASP A 424 4.80 15.19 -2.73
C ASP A 424 5.07 15.90 -4.06
N LEU A 425 4.84 17.22 -4.10
CA LEU A 425 5.03 18.03 -5.29
C LEU A 425 6.52 18.22 -5.59
N ARG A 426 7.35 18.48 -4.59
CA ARG A 426 8.82 18.58 -4.75
C ARG A 426 9.47 17.31 -5.26
N GLN A 427 8.93 16.16 -4.88
CA GLN A 427 9.42 14.84 -5.29
C GLN A 427 8.64 14.27 -6.48
N PHE A 428 7.78 15.08 -7.12
CA PHE A 428 6.94 14.62 -8.20
C PHE A 428 7.79 14.22 -9.41
N PRO A 429 7.58 13.03 -10.02
CA PRO A 429 8.42 12.58 -11.13
C PRO A 429 8.37 13.52 -12.33
N CYS A 430 9.54 13.93 -12.82
CA CYS A 430 9.63 14.87 -13.95
C CYS A 430 8.96 14.37 -15.23
N SER A 431 9.05 13.07 -15.52
CA SER A 431 8.37 12.45 -16.67
C SER A 431 6.86 12.62 -16.64
N ASP A 432 6.27 12.59 -15.45
CA ASP A 432 4.83 12.74 -15.24
C ASP A 432 4.43 14.22 -15.32
N LEU A 433 5.22 15.10 -14.68
CA LEU A 433 4.96 16.54 -14.69
C LEU A 433 5.04 17.12 -16.11
N GLN A 434 6.08 16.74 -16.86
CA GLN A 434 6.27 17.12 -18.26
C GLN A 434 5.16 16.58 -19.15
N ALA A 435 4.71 15.33 -18.94
CA ALA A 435 3.62 14.77 -19.73
C ALA A 435 2.31 15.55 -19.54
N ILE A 436 1.93 15.80 -18.28
CA ILE A 436 0.72 16.57 -17.96
C ILE A 436 0.79 17.96 -18.57
N ASP A 437 1.90 18.67 -18.35
CA ASP A 437 2.08 20.03 -18.86
C ASP A 437 2.00 20.08 -20.39
N GLN A 438 2.73 19.19 -21.08
CA GLN A 438 2.75 19.13 -22.53
C GLN A 438 1.35 18.91 -23.11
N TYR A 439 0.54 18.03 -22.51
CA TYR A 439 -0.83 17.81 -22.98
C TYR A 439 -1.70 19.06 -22.82
N TRP A 440 -1.62 19.73 -21.67
CA TRP A 440 -2.36 20.98 -21.44
C TRP A 440 -1.95 22.08 -22.41
N VAL A 441 -0.65 22.33 -22.56
CA VAL A 441 -0.11 23.35 -23.47
C VAL A 441 -0.52 23.06 -24.91
N THR A 442 -0.37 21.82 -25.36
CA THR A 442 -0.64 21.44 -26.76
C THR A 442 -2.11 21.63 -27.11
N TYR A 443 -3.03 21.06 -26.31
CA TYR A 443 -4.46 21.07 -26.68
C TYR A 443 -5.18 22.36 -26.33
N SER A 444 -4.63 23.18 -25.43
CA SER A 444 -5.16 24.51 -25.12
C SER A 444 -4.61 25.62 -26.02
N ASN A 445 -3.78 25.30 -27.03
CA ASN A 445 -3.04 26.26 -27.85
C ASN A 445 -2.22 27.24 -26.99
N SER A 446 -1.43 26.69 -26.07
CA SER A 446 -0.57 27.43 -25.12
C SER A 446 -1.31 28.39 -24.19
N LYS A 447 -2.64 28.22 -24.04
CA LYS A 447 -3.45 29.01 -23.11
C LYS A 447 -3.28 28.53 -21.66
N TRP A 448 -3.14 27.23 -21.46
CA TRP A 448 -3.11 26.55 -20.15
C TRP A 448 -1.97 25.54 -20.05
N GLY A 449 -1.53 25.27 -18.83
CA GLY A 449 -0.36 24.46 -18.53
C GLY A 449 0.31 24.94 -17.24
N PHE A 450 1.02 24.04 -16.57
CA PHE A 450 1.85 24.39 -15.42
C PHE A 450 3.02 25.30 -15.82
N SER A 451 3.60 25.14 -17.01
CA SER A 451 4.66 26.02 -17.52
C SER A 451 4.14 27.44 -17.76
N VAL A 452 2.92 27.56 -18.29
CA VAL A 452 2.20 28.84 -18.42
C VAL A 452 1.97 29.47 -17.04
N GLN A 453 1.54 28.68 -16.05
CA GLN A 453 1.37 29.16 -14.68
C GLN A 453 2.68 29.60 -14.03
N LYS A 454 3.77 28.86 -14.27
CA LYS A 454 5.10 29.18 -13.77
C LYS A 454 5.62 30.50 -14.31
N GLU A 455 5.48 30.73 -15.62
CA GLU A 455 5.83 32.00 -16.26
C GLU A 455 5.07 33.18 -15.60
N ILE A 456 3.76 33.01 -15.39
CA ILE A 456 2.93 34.04 -14.74
C ILE A 456 3.33 34.23 -13.27
N TRP A 457 3.63 33.14 -12.55
CA TRP A 457 4.11 33.15 -11.17
C TRP A 457 5.43 33.91 -11.01
N GLN A 458 6.39 33.67 -11.90
CA GLN A 458 7.66 34.41 -11.96
C GLN A 458 7.43 35.90 -12.23
N ASN A 459 6.59 36.23 -13.21
CA ASN A 459 6.21 37.61 -13.54
C ASN A 459 5.45 38.34 -12.41
N CYS A 460 4.88 37.59 -11.47
CA CYS A 460 4.26 38.13 -10.27
C CYS A 460 5.21 38.21 -9.07
N GLY A 461 6.50 37.93 -9.24
CA GLY A 461 7.51 38.02 -8.18
C GLY A 461 7.66 36.75 -7.34
N ALA A 462 7.26 35.60 -7.88
CA ALA A 462 7.44 34.28 -7.26
C ALA A 462 6.94 34.16 -5.81
N PRO A 463 5.67 34.53 -5.51
CA PRO A 463 5.17 34.55 -4.14
C PRO A 463 5.18 33.16 -3.49
N LYS A 464 5.87 33.03 -2.35
CA LYS A 464 5.91 31.82 -1.50
C LYS A 464 5.02 31.89 -0.26
N GLN A 465 4.36 33.02 -0.03
CA GLN A 465 3.47 33.28 1.10
C GLN A 465 2.30 34.17 0.66
N TYR A 466 1.23 34.21 1.46
CA TYR A 466 0.09 35.08 1.16
C TYR A 466 0.48 36.57 1.31
N ASN A 467 0.48 37.31 0.20
CA ASN A 467 0.81 38.74 0.13
C ASN A 467 0.20 39.39 -1.12
N ARG A 468 0.49 40.68 -1.38
CA ARG A 468 -0.01 41.40 -2.56
C ARG A 468 0.42 40.77 -3.90
N HIS A 469 1.58 40.12 -3.95
CA HIS A 469 2.05 39.39 -5.13
C HIS A 469 1.24 38.12 -5.38
N TRP A 470 0.83 37.41 -4.32
CA TRP A 470 -0.09 36.27 -4.40
C TRP A 470 -1.49 36.68 -4.92
N GLU A 471 -1.98 37.83 -4.47
CA GLU A 471 -3.24 38.39 -4.97
C GLU A 471 -3.15 38.76 -6.46
N LYS A 472 -2.07 39.45 -6.87
CA LYS A 472 -1.78 39.78 -8.28
C LYS A 472 -1.70 38.53 -9.16
N LEU A 473 -1.08 37.46 -8.64
CA LEU A 473 -1.04 36.16 -9.31
C LEU A 473 -2.44 35.59 -9.50
N GLY A 474 -3.26 35.58 -8.46
CA GLY A 474 -4.65 35.12 -8.52
C GLY A 474 -5.47 35.88 -9.57
N ASP A 475 -5.29 37.20 -9.66
CA ASP A 475 -5.96 38.04 -10.66
C ASP A 475 -5.47 37.74 -12.08
N ARG A 476 -4.15 37.52 -12.27
CA ARG A 476 -3.54 37.18 -13.58
C ARG A 476 -3.96 35.79 -14.08
N LEU A 477 -4.06 34.81 -13.18
CA LEU A 477 -4.46 33.44 -13.49
C LEU A 477 -5.99 33.26 -13.57
N GLY A 478 -6.78 34.29 -13.26
CA GLY A 478 -8.24 34.17 -13.22
C GLY A 478 -8.78 33.38 -12.01
N TRP A 479 -7.95 33.13 -11.00
CA TRP A 479 -8.37 32.51 -9.73
C TRP A 479 -9.03 33.52 -8.78
N ARG A 480 -8.84 34.81 -9.04
CA ARG A 480 -9.43 35.92 -8.30
C ARG A 480 -10.00 36.93 -9.28
N ARG A 481 -11.17 37.48 -8.97
CA ARG A 481 -11.85 38.50 -9.78
C ARG A 481 -12.51 39.51 -8.85
N GLN A 482 -12.31 40.80 -9.12
CA GLN A 482 -12.85 41.90 -8.30
C GLN A 482 -12.57 41.73 -6.80
N GLY A 483 -11.34 41.32 -6.44
CA GLY A 483 -10.92 41.14 -5.06
C GLY A 483 -11.36 39.81 -4.40
N LYS A 484 -12.24 39.03 -5.03
CA LYS A 484 -12.78 37.77 -4.49
C LYS A 484 -12.11 36.55 -5.14
N TRP A 485 -11.67 35.60 -4.31
CA TRP A 485 -11.17 34.30 -4.76
C TRP A 485 -12.36 33.47 -5.27
N LEU A 486 -12.23 32.93 -6.48
CA LEU A 486 -13.30 32.19 -7.13
C LEU A 486 -13.31 30.72 -6.69
N HIS A 487 -14.50 30.15 -6.55
CA HIS A 487 -14.65 28.71 -6.35
C HIS A 487 -14.41 27.98 -7.67
N TYR A 488 -14.15 26.67 -7.58
CA TYR A 488 -13.94 25.84 -8.77
C TYR A 488 -15.18 25.81 -9.68
N GLY A 489 -16.38 25.88 -9.10
CA GLY A 489 -17.64 25.91 -9.86
C GLY A 489 -17.80 27.16 -10.74
N ASP A 490 -17.14 28.26 -10.40
CA ASP A 490 -17.22 29.56 -11.09
C ASP A 490 -16.38 29.61 -12.38
N PHE A 491 -15.66 28.53 -12.70
CA PHE A 491 -14.82 28.40 -13.89
C PHE A 491 -15.66 28.30 -15.17
N ASP A 492 -15.46 29.21 -16.12
CA ASP A 492 -16.05 29.13 -17.45
C ASP A 492 -14.93 29.11 -18.52
N PRO A 493 -14.74 28.00 -19.26
CA PRO A 493 -13.69 27.88 -20.26
C PRO A 493 -13.65 29.00 -21.30
N LYS A 494 -14.81 29.59 -21.63
CA LYS A 494 -14.94 30.64 -22.64
C LYS A 494 -14.35 31.97 -22.17
N THR A 495 -14.52 32.29 -20.89
CA THR A 495 -14.08 33.55 -20.28
C THR A 495 -12.82 33.40 -19.43
N SER A 496 -12.26 32.19 -19.37
CA SER A 496 -11.10 31.85 -18.56
C SER A 496 -9.80 32.51 -19.04
N CYS A 497 -8.98 32.93 -18.08
CA CYS A 497 -7.71 33.60 -18.32
C CYS A 497 -6.63 32.62 -18.78
N ARG A 498 -5.54 33.17 -19.35
CA ARG A 498 -4.30 32.41 -19.62
C ARG A 498 -3.73 31.91 -18.28
N GLY A 499 -3.32 30.65 -18.23
CA GLY A 499 -2.79 30.00 -17.02
C GLY A 499 -3.83 29.58 -15.99
N GLU A 500 -5.13 29.80 -16.21
CA GLU A 500 -6.15 29.44 -15.22
C GLU A 500 -6.15 27.94 -14.88
N LEU A 501 -5.93 27.10 -15.89
CA LEU A 501 -5.82 25.65 -15.76
C LEU A 501 -4.38 25.16 -16.01
N PRO A 502 -4.00 24.01 -15.43
CA PRO A 502 -4.79 23.20 -14.48
C PRO A 502 -4.90 23.90 -13.11
N ARG A 503 -6.07 23.93 -12.46
CA ARG A 503 -6.27 24.68 -11.18
C ARG A 503 -5.60 24.02 -9.96
N LEU A 504 -4.82 22.97 -10.23
CA LEU A 504 -3.97 22.18 -9.33
C LEU A 504 -4.74 21.24 -8.38
N PRO A 505 -4.13 20.13 -7.93
CA PRO A 505 -4.76 19.17 -7.02
C PRO A 505 -4.66 19.66 -5.57
N TYR A 506 -5.03 20.91 -5.33
CA TYR A 506 -5.10 21.46 -3.97
C TYR A 506 -6.43 21.01 -3.38
N GLY A 507 -6.39 20.24 -2.30
CA GLY A 507 -7.55 19.86 -1.50
C GLY A 507 -8.55 20.98 -1.28
N GLY A 508 -9.66 20.96 -2.03
CA GLY A 508 -10.86 21.75 -1.76
C GLY A 508 -10.73 23.28 -1.75
N ILE A 509 -11.90 23.91 -1.93
CA ILE A 509 -12.47 25.23 -1.54
C ILE A 509 -11.56 26.44 -1.22
N TYR A 510 -10.28 26.34 -0.84
CA TYR A 510 -9.46 27.46 -0.36
C TYR A 510 -8.15 27.66 -1.16
N VAL A 511 -8.25 28.13 -2.41
CA VAL A 511 -7.09 28.59 -3.23
C VAL A 511 -6.19 29.58 -2.46
N ARG A 512 -6.79 30.37 -1.55
CA ARG A 512 -6.11 31.33 -0.65
C ARG A 512 -5.00 30.72 0.20
N LEU A 513 -5.09 29.43 0.56
CA LEU A 513 -4.15 28.75 1.45
C LEU A 513 -3.15 27.84 0.71
N SER A 514 -3.15 27.87 -0.62
CA SER A 514 -2.36 26.93 -1.44
C SER A 514 -0.96 27.40 -1.82
N TYR A 515 -0.52 28.59 -1.36
CA TYR A 515 0.76 29.21 -1.75
C TYR A 515 1.98 28.30 -1.56
N GLY A 516 2.04 27.53 -0.47
CA GLY A 516 3.14 26.59 -0.22
C GLY A 516 3.17 25.40 -1.18
N LYS A 517 2.01 24.99 -1.70
CA LYS A 517 1.91 23.91 -2.69
C LYS A 517 2.22 24.43 -4.10
N VAL A 518 1.84 25.66 -4.40
CA VAL A 518 2.19 26.34 -5.66
C VAL A 518 3.70 26.49 -5.73
N ALA A 519 4.31 27.07 -4.70
CA ALA A 519 5.76 27.21 -4.63
C ALA A 519 6.47 25.85 -4.78
N ALA A 520 6.00 24.81 -4.09
CA ALA A 520 6.57 23.46 -4.19
C ALA A 520 6.47 22.88 -5.62
N LEU A 521 5.35 23.09 -6.32
CA LEU A 521 5.25 22.66 -7.71
C LEU A 521 6.19 23.47 -8.62
N MET A 522 6.29 24.79 -8.43
CA MET A 522 7.20 25.62 -9.24
C MET A 522 8.66 25.21 -9.03
N GLU A 523 9.05 24.90 -7.79
CA GLU A 523 10.36 24.33 -7.43
C GLU A 523 10.59 22.99 -8.15
N ALA A 524 9.58 22.10 -8.18
CA ALA A 524 9.67 20.86 -8.92
C ALA A 524 9.81 21.08 -10.43
N MET A 525 9.11 22.06 -10.99
CA MET A 525 9.23 22.41 -12.40
C MET A 525 10.62 22.94 -12.75
N ASP A 526 11.24 23.75 -11.88
CA ASP A 526 12.65 24.16 -12.04
C ASP A 526 13.58 22.95 -12.08
N ALA A 527 13.43 22.01 -11.14
CA ALA A 527 14.20 20.77 -11.12
C ALA A 527 13.99 19.91 -12.38
N CYS A 528 12.77 19.95 -12.95
CA CYS A 528 12.40 19.23 -14.17
C CYS A 528 12.67 19.98 -15.48
N LYS A 529 13.29 21.16 -15.42
CA LYS A 529 13.64 22.00 -16.59
C LYS A 529 12.43 22.39 -17.46
N LEU A 530 11.29 22.65 -16.82
CA LEU A 530 10.07 23.18 -17.46
C LEU A 530 9.92 24.69 -17.30
#